data_AF-O85075-F1
#
_entry.id   AF-O85075-F1
#
_cell.length_a   1.000
_cell.length_b   1.000
_cell.length_c   1.000
_cell.angle_alpha   90.00
_cell.angle_beta   90.00
_cell.angle_gamma   90.00
#
_symmetry.space_group_name_H-M   'P 1'
#
loop_
_entity.id
_entity.type
_entity.pdbx_description
1 polymer ?
#
loop_
_entity_poly.entity_id
_entity_poly.type
_entity_poly.pdbx_seq_one_letter_code
_entity_poly.pdbx_strand_id
1 'polypeptide(L)'
;MNAKNLFKLGVVGLYGMATLAMTLALDISPAAAHGERSQEPFLRMRTNQWYDMKWGPETTKVNDLASMTGKFHLAEDWPRAVGKPTRAFFNVGSPSPV
;
A
#
# COMPACT_ATOMS: atom_id res chain seq x y z
N MET A 1 -14.87 51.99 -10.13
CA MET A 1 -14.52 50.66 -10.71
C MET A 1 -15.49 50.35 -11.84
N ASN A 2 -15.00 49.98 -13.02
CA ASN A 2 -15.84 49.73 -14.20
C ASN A 2 -16.58 48.38 -14.07
N ALA A 3 -17.85 48.29 -14.48
CA ALA A 3 -18.69 47.10 -14.31
C ALA A 3 -18.06 45.82 -14.91
N LYS A 4 -17.30 45.97 -16.00
CA LYS A 4 -16.54 44.89 -16.63
C LYS A 4 -15.43 44.31 -15.72
N ASN A 5 -14.82 45.13 -14.85
CA ASN A 5 -13.79 44.69 -13.93
C ASN A 5 -14.38 44.00 -12.70
N LEU A 6 -15.56 44.44 -12.21
CA LEU A 6 -16.30 43.71 -11.18
C LEU A 6 -16.73 42.32 -11.65
N PHE A 7 -17.21 42.22 -12.89
CA PHE A 7 -17.61 40.94 -13.47
C PHE A 7 -16.42 39.97 -13.62
N LYS A 8 -15.27 40.46 -14.10
CA LYS A 8 -14.04 39.66 -14.17
C LYS A 8 -13.57 39.18 -12.79
N LEU A 9 -13.59 40.06 -11.78
CA LEU A 9 -13.22 39.71 -10.40
C LEU A 9 -14.16 38.66 -9.80
N GLY A 10 -15.47 38.77 -10.05
CA GLY A 10 -16.45 37.77 -9.61
C GLY A 10 -16.24 36.39 -10.25
N VAL A 11 -15.94 36.37 -11.55
CA VAL A 11 -15.64 35.13 -12.29
C VAL A 11 -14.34 34.49 -11.79
N VAL A 12 -13.29 35.27 -11.54
CA VAL A 12 -12.03 34.77 -10.97
C VAL A 12 -12.24 34.23 -9.54
N GLY A 13 -13.03 34.92 -8.73
CA GLY A 13 -13.40 34.45 -7.39
C GLY A 13 -14.18 33.13 -7.43
N LEU A 14 -15.11 32.98 -8.38
CA LEU A 14 -15.88 31.75 -8.57
C LEU A 14 -14.97 30.58 -8.98
N TYR A 15 -14.05 30.80 -9.92
CA TYR A 15 -13.07 29.79 -10.31
C TYR A 15 -12.14 29.41 -9.16
N GLY A 16 -11.70 30.38 -8.34
CA GLY A 16 -10.89 30.11 -7.14
C GLY A 16 -11.64 29.29 -6.09
N MET A 17 -12.93 29.55 -5.91
CA MET A 17 -13.76 28.76 -4.99
C MET A 17 -14.01 27.34 -5.51
N ALA A 18 -14.21 27.18 -6.82
CA ALA A 18 -14.40 25.87 -7.44
C ALA A 18 -13.15 24.99 -7.34
N THR A 19 -11.95 25.54 -7.56
CA THR A 19 -10.70 24.79 -7.42
C THR A 19 -10.40 24.41 -5.98
N LEU A 20 -10.71 25.29 -5.02
CA LEU A 20 -10.58 24.98 -3.59
C LEU A 20 -11.54 23.87 -3.16
N ALA A 21 -12.81 23.97 -3.57
CA ALA A 21 -13.81 22.94 -3.28
C ALA A 21 -13.42 21.57 -3.88
N MET A 22 -12.88 21.56 -5.10
CA MET A 22 -12.42 20.33 -5.73
C MET A 22 -11.22 19.73 -5.01
N THR A 23 -10.24 20.55 -4.61
CA THR A 23 -9.06 20.05 -3.87
C THR A 23 -9.44 19.45 -2.51
N LEU A 24 -10.43 20.02 -1.82
CA LEU A 24 -10.93 19.49 -0.55
C LEU A 24 -11.78 18.22 -0.70
N ALA A 25 -12.38 18.00 -1.87
CA ALA A 25 -13.18 16.82 -2.16
C ALA A 25 -12.34 15.64 -2.68
N LEU A 26 -11.09 15.88 -3.08
CA LEU A 26 -10.18 14.82 -3.51
C LEU A 26 -9.57 14.14 -2.27
N ASP A 27 -10.18 13.03 -1.88
CA ASP A 27 -9.64 12.15 -0.85
C ASP A 27 -8.39 11.43 -1.38
N ILE A 28 -7.24 11.72 -0.78
CA ILE A 28 -5.98 11.06 -1.11
C ILE A 28 -5.96 9.75 -0.33
N SER A 29 -6.54 8.69 -0.91
CA SER A 29 -6.48 7.38 -0.30
C SER A 29 -5.01 7.01 -0.01
N PRO A 30 -4.67 6.53 1.19
CA PRO A 30 -3.32 6.09 1.51
C PRO A 30 -2.85 5.08 0.46
N ALA A 31 -1.77 5.42 -0.26
CA ALA A 31 -1.13 4.47 -1.15
C ALA A 31 -0.53 3.35 -0.29
N ALA A 32 -1.13 2.16 -0.32
CA ALA A 32 -0.55 0.94 0.23
C ALA A 32 0.67 0.55 -0.61
N ALA A 33 1.78 1.27 -0.43
CA ALA A 33 3.04 1.07 -1.15
C ALA A 33 3.83 -0.07 -0.50
N HIS A 34 3.24 -1.27 -0.41
CA HIS A 34 3.85 -2.44 0.24
C HIS A 34 4.78 -3.24 -0.71
N GLY A 35 5.01 -2.73 -1.94
CA GLY A 35 6.04 -3.17 -2.89
C GLY A 35 5.81 -4.53 -3.56
N GLU A 36 4.94 -5.38 -3.03
CA GLU A 36 4.59 -6.68 -3.58
C GLU A 36 3.87 -6.57 -4.94
N ARG A 37 3.12 -5.47 -5.15
CA ARG A 37 2.39 -5.24 -6.40
C ARG A 37 3.29 -4.91 -7.60
N SER A 38 4.47 -4.35 -7.37
CA SER A 38 5.42 -4.05 -8.45
C SER A 38 6.24 -5.26 -8.89
N GLN A 39 6.17 -6.38 -8.16
CA GLN A 39 6.85 -7.62 -8.52
C GLN A 39 6.11 -8.38 -9.62
N GLU A 40 6.89 -9.05 -10.47
CA GLU A 40 6.38 -9.87 -11.57
C GLU A 40 5.39 -10.94 -11.06
N PRO A 41 4.15 -10.98 -11.58
CA PRO A 41 3.11 -11.89 -11.06
C PRO A 41 3.50 -13.37 -11.09
N PHE A 42 4.21 -13.82 -12.13
CA PHE A 42 4.60 -15.22 -12.25
C PHE A 42 5.60 -15.64 -11.16
N LEU A 43 6.48 -14.74 -10.72
CA LEU A 43 7.40 -15.00 -9.62
C LEU A 43 6.65 -15.17 -8.30
N ARG A 44 5.63 -14.34 -8.06
CA ARG A 44 4.80 -14.41 -6.84
C ARG A 44 3.97 -15.69 -6.77
N MET A 45 3.45 -16.16 -7.89
CA MET A 45 2.63 -17.38 -7.94
C MET A 45 3.46 -18.67 -7.90
N ARG A 46 4.71 -18.64 -8.36
CA ARG A 46 5.54 -19.84 -8.56
C ARG A 46 6.71 -20.00 -7.59
N THR A 47 6.76 -19.23 -6.50
CA THR A 47 7.79 -19.39 -5.47
C THR A 47 7.18 -19.91 -4.18
N ASN A 48 6.90 -19.03 -3.22
CA ASN A 48 6.33 -19.38 -1.93
C ASN A 48 4.82 -19.16 -1.95
N GLN A 49 4.07 -20.23 -1.67
CA GLN A 49 2.61 -20.19 -1.58
C GLN A 49 2.22 -20.18 -0.10
N TRP A 50 1.72 -19.05 0.39
CA TRP A 50 1.32 -18.86 1.79
C TRP A 50 -0.16 -19.22 1.98
N TYR A 51 -0.49 -19.96 3.04
CA TYR A 51 -1.86 -20.37 3.35
C TYR A 51 -2.06 -20.58 4.86
N ASP A 52 -3.33 -20.64 5.29
CA ASP A 52 -3.74 -20.75 6.70
C ASP A 52 -3.13 -19.67 7.61
N MET A 53 -2.89 -18.47 7.08
CA MET A 53 -2.33 -17.35 7.84
C MET A 53 -3.32 -16.87 8.90
N LYS A 54 -2.85 -16.78 10.13
CA LYS A 54 -3.57 -16.26 11.30
C LYS A 54 -2.71 -15.19 11.95
N TRP A 55 -3.32 -14.04 12.19
CA TRP A 55 -2.72 -12.92 12.91
C TRP A 55 -3.55 -12.63 14.15
N GLY A 56 -2.89 -12.35 15.27
CA GLY A 56 -3.58 -11.88 16.46
C GLY A 56 -2.64 -11.30 17.51
N PRO A 57 -3.05 -10.26 18.24
CA PRO A 57 -4.32 -9.53 18.11
C PRO A 57 -4.31 -8.51 16.95
N GLU A 58 -5.49 -8.08 16.46
CA GLU A 58 -5.61 -7.04 15.43
C GLU A 58 -5.14 -5.66 15.92
N THR A 59 -5.18 -5.43 17.23
CA THR A 59 -4.67 -4.22 17.88
C THR A 59 -3.88 -4.63 19.11
N THR A 60 -2.65 -4.12 19.23
CA THR A 60 -1.72 -4.43 20.31
C THR A 60 -1.29 -3.12 20.98
N LYS A 61 -1.12 -3.12 22.30
CA LYS A 61 -0.51 -1.97 23.00
C LYS A 61 1.00 -2.09 23.00
N VAL A 62 1.69 -0.99 23.26
CA VAL A 62 3.16 -1.02 23.44
C VAL A 62 3.50 -2.03 24.54
N ASN A 63 4.43 -2.95 24.23
CA ASN A 63 4.87 -4.09 25.05
C ASN A 63 3.94 -5.32 25.06
N ASP A 64 2.80 -5.31 24.38
CA ASP A 64 1.99 -6.52 24.22
C ASP A 64 2.57 -7.42 23.11
N LEU A 65 2.43 -8.74 23.26
CA LEU A 65 2.86 -9.70 22.26
C LEU A 65 1.79 -9.90 21.18
N ALA A 66 2.17 -9.71 19.92
CA ALA A 66 1.40 -10.12 18.75
C ALA A 66 2.07 -11.33 18.07
N SER A 67 1.26 -12.19 17.46
CA SER A 67 1.70 -13.43 16.83
C SER A 67 1.12 -13.58 15.43
N MET A 68 1.99 -13.94 14.48
CA MET A 68 1.64 -14.41 13.15
C MET A 68 1.97 -15.89 13.04
N THR A 69 0.98 -16.70 12.67
CA THR A 69 1.18 -18.13 12.42
C THR A 69 0.58 -18.51 11.08
N GLY A 70 1.12 -19.53 10.44
CA GLY A 70 0.58 -20.01 9.17
C GLY A 70 1.46 -21.08 8.57
N LYS A 71 1.22 -21.37 7.29
CA LYS A 71 1.95 -22.39 6.55
C LYS A 71 2.37 -21.82 5.20
N PHE A 72 3.40 -22.41 4.62
CA PHE A 72 3.76 -22.16 3.23
C PHE A 72 4.19 -23.43 2.54
N HIS A 73 4.01 -23.46 1.22
CA HIS A 73 4.50 -24.49 0.34
C HIS A 73 5.53 -23.88 -0.61
N LEU A 74 6.67 -24.55 -0.78
CA LEU A 74 7.66 -24.20 -1.78
C LEU A 74 7.25 -24.87 -3.09
N ALA A 75 7.01 -24.07 -4.13
CA ALA A 75 6.64 -24.61 -5.42
C ALA A 75 7.72 -25.59 -5.95
N GLU A 76 7.27 -26.74 -6.45
CA GLU A 76 8.14 -27.77 -7.01
C GLU A 76 8.87 -27.29 -8.28
N ASP A 77 8.15 -26.57 -9.15
CA ASP A 77 8.69 -25.98 -10.39
C ASP A 77 9.22 -24.56 -10.16
N TRP A 78 10.29 -24.47 -9.36
CA TRP A 78 10.91 -23.21 -8.94
C TRP A 78 11.48 -22.39 -10.12
N PRO A 79 11.12 -21.10 -10.26
CA PRO A 79 11.56 -20.25 -11.36
C PRO A 79 13.08 -20.14 -11.45
N ARG A 80 13.62 -20.31 -12.65
CA ARG A 80 15.06 -20.15 -12.92
C ARG A 80 15.61 -18.76 -12.63
N ALA A 81 14.75 -17.74 -12.66
CA ALA A 81 15.10 -16.35 -12.37
C ALA A 81 15.41 -16.11 -10.88
N VAL A 82 15.06 -17.04 -9.98
CA VAL A 82 15.23 -16.92 -8.54
C VAL A 82 16.17 -18.03 -8.05
N GLY A 83 17.14 -17.67 -7.22
CA GLY A 83 18.03 -18.65 -6.58
C GLY A 83 17.21 -19.72 -5.83
N LYS A 84 17.68 -20.97 -5.84
CA LYS A 84 17.02 -22.05 -5.10
C LYS A 84 17.01 -21.72 -3.59
N PRO A 85 15.95 -22.08 -2.84
CA PRO A 85 15.83 -21.74 -1.42
C PRO A 85 16.65 -22.67 -0.52
N THR A 86 17.92 -22.96 -0.88
CA THR A 86 18.83 -23.76 -0.05
C THR A 86 19.29 -22.99 1.19
N ARG A 87 19.25 -21.66 1.13
CA ARG A 87 19.45 -20.74 2.24
C ARG A 87 18.37 -19.66 2.14
N ALA A 88 17.58 -19.54 3.20
CA ALA A 88 16.50 -18.58 3.29
C ALA A 88 16.45 -18.00 4.70
N PHE A 89 15.83 -16.83 4.83
CA PHE A 89 15.64 -16.14 6.11
C PHE A 89 14.16 -15.80 6.25
N PHE A 90 13.59 -16.08 7.42
CA PHE A 90 12.22 -15.70 7.75
C PHE A 90 12.21 -14.27 8.30
N ASN A 91 11.45 -13.38 7.68
CA ASN A 91 11.42 -11.96 8.03
C ASN A 91 9.98 -11.45 8.22
N VAL A 92 9.85 -10.37 8.99
CA VAL A 92 8.61 -9.62 9.16
C VAL A 92 8.65 -8.40 8.23
N GLY A 93 7.69 -8.31 7.31
CA GLY A 93 7.57 -7.17 6.40
C GLY A 93 6.88 -5.99 7.06
N SER A 94 7.65 -5.10 7.70
CA SER A 94 7.15 -3.90 8.38
C SER A 94 7.98 -2.65 8.01
N PRO A 95 7.43 -1.43 8.15
CA PRO A 95 8.15 -0.19 7.88
C PRO A 95 9.09 0.16 9.05
N SER A 96 10.11 -0.67 9.32
CA SER A 96 11.03 -0.61 10.48
C SER A 96 10.51 -1.40 11.72
N PRO A 97 11.16 -1.38 12.91
CA PRO A 97 10.72 -2.11 14.09
C PRO A 97 9.60 -1.33 14.80
N VAL A 98 8.43 -1.31 14.17
CA VAL A 98 7.19 -0.69 14.66
C VAL A 98 6.42 -1.59 15.62
#